data_AF-A0A0C9ZJY6-F1
#
_entry.id   AF-A0A0C9ZJY6-F1
#
_cell.length_a   1.000
_cell.length_b   1.000
_cell.length_c   1.000
_cell.angle_alpha   90.00
_cell.angle_beta   90.00
_cell.angle_gamma   90.00
#
_symmetry.space_group_name_H-M   'P 1'
#
loop_
_entity.id
_entity.type
_entity.pdbx_description
1 polymer ?
#
loop_
_entity_poly.entity_id
_entity_poly.type
_entity_poly.pdbx_seq_one_letter_code
_entity_poly.pdbx_strand_id
1 'polypeptide(L)'
;MSIPGSFDRKPCNIADKINMDYKTWEFHLYIFCLAPTLLHDILPERYWLNFCKLVRGIQIMSQHAINKQDFEHTYVLLCSWGHKFELIYYQLRQDRLHFICLCVHQVLHLHQENFNEMIMIYIALSIT
;
A
#
# COMPACT_ATOMS: atom_id res chain seq x y z
N MET A 1 -21.99 3.96 -25.89
CA MET A 1 -20.94 3.31 -25.09
C MET A 1 -21.32 3.48 -23.64
N SER A 2 -22.05 2.51 -23.08
CA SER A 2 -22.53 2.56 -21.70
C SER A 2 -21.41 2.11 -20.77
N ILE A 3 -20.99 2.99 -19.87
CA ILE A 3 -20.15 2.61 -18.75
C ILE A 3 -20.95 1.58 -17.92
N PRO A 4 -20.37 0.44 -17.51
CA PRO A 4 -21.07 -0.53 -16.68
C PRO A 4 -21.58 0.14 -15.39
N GLY A 5 -22.82 -0.12 -14.98
CA GLY A 5 -23.45 0.53 -13.81
C GLY A 5 -22.72 0.36 -12.47
N SER A 6 -21.66 -0.46 -12.41
CA SER A 6 -20.74 -0.54 -11.27
C SER A 6 -19.84 0.69 -11.09
N PHE A 7 -19.64 1.50 -12.13
CA PHE A 7 -18.78 2.70 -12.08
C PHE A 7 -19.59 3.99 -11.86
N ASP A 8 -20.92 3.91 -11.86
CA ASP A 8 -21.81 5.08 -11.74
C ASP A 8 -22.16 5.41 -10.28
N ARG A 9 -21.56 4.69 -9.32
CA ARG A 9 -21.82 4.88 -7.89
C ARG A 9 -20.70 5.69 -7.25
N LYS A 10 -21.07 6.81 -6.62
CA LYS A 10 -20.13 7.60 -5.80
C LYS A 10 -19.46 6.68 -4.76
N PRO A 11 -18.14 6.79 -4.56
CA PRO A 11 -17.44 6.03 -3.51
C PRO A 11 -18.15 6.21 -2.16
N CYS A 12 -18.52 5.10 -1.52
CA CYS A 12 -19.17 5.11 -0.21
C CYS A 12 -18.17 5.61 0.85
N ASN A 13 -18.67 6.33 1.86
CA ASN A 13 -17.88 6.72 3.01
C ASN A 13 -17.39 5.48 3.77
N ILE A 14 -16.08 5.36 3.96
CA ILE A 14 -15.44 4.20 4.58
C ILE A 14 -15.70 4.17 6.08
N ALA A 15 -15.81 5.34 6.73
CA ALA A 15 -16.09 5.43 8.16
C ALA A 15 -17.43 4.77 8.53
N ASP A 16 -18.40 4.79 7.62
CA ASP A 16 -19.73 4.26 7.87
C ASP A 16 -19.80 2.72 7.72
N LYS A 17 -18.73 2.07 7.23
CA LYS A 17 -18.82 0.69 6.76
C LYS A 17 -17.51 -0.12 6.70
N ILE A 18 -16.61 0.06 7.67
CA ILE A 18 -15.32 -0.66 7.76
C ILE A 18 -15.46 -2.21 7.75
N ASN A 19 -16.61 -2.75 8.19
CA ASN A 19 -16.84 -4.19 8.39
C ASN A 19 -17.85 -4.86 7.42
N MET A 20 -18.27 -4.21 6.34
CA MET A 20 -19.08 -4.87 5.29
C MET A 20 -18.26 -5.10 4.04
N ASP A 21 -18.77 -5.98 3.14
CA ASP A 21 -18.25 -6.40 1.83
C ASP A 21 -17.86 -5.23 0.90
N TYR A 22 -16.85 -4.46 1.30
CA TYR A 22 -16.24 -3.44 0.49
C TYR A 22 -15.49 -4.15 -0.62
N LYS A 23 -15.72 -3.74 -1.87
CA LYS A 23 -14.96 -4.34 -2.95
C LYS A 23 -13.50 -3.93 -2.78
N THR A 24 -12.58 -4.89 -2.80
CA THR A 24 -11.14 -4.70 -2.62
C THR A 24 -10.59 -3.51 -3.43
N TRP A 25 -11.12 -3.27 -4.64
CA TRP A 25 -10.73 -2.14 -5.49
C TRP A 25 -11.08 -0.76 -4.92
N GLU A 26 -12.22 -0.61 -4.23
CA GLU A 26 -12.62 0.67 -3.63
C GLU A 26 -11.70 1.00 -2.45
N PHE A 27 -11.35 -0.01 -1.64
CA PHE A 27 -10.44 0.17 -0.50
C PHE A 27 -9.03 0.49 -0.98
N HIS A 28 -8.57 -0.21 -2.02
CA HIS A 28 -7.31 0.06 -2.69
C HIS A 28 -7.25 1.51 -3.20
N LEU A 29 -8.30 1.98 -3.89
CA LEU A 29 -8.37 3.34 -4.40
C LEU A 29 -8.35 4.38 -3.27
N TYR A 30 -9.06 4.12 -2.18
CA TYR A 30 -9.02 5.03 -1.04
C TYR A 30 -7.63 5.12 -0.40
N ILE A 31 -7.04 3.98 -0.03
CA ILE A 31 -5.76 3.95 0.69
C ILE A 31 -4.60 4.40 -0.21
N PHE A 32 -4.55 3.93 -1.45
CA PHE A 32 -3.39 4.15 -2.33
C PHE A 32 -3.56 5.29 -3.34
N CYS A 33 -4.72 5.94 -3.45
CA CYS A 33 -4.87 7.16 -4.24
C CYS A 33 -5.32 8.37 -3.42
N LEU A 34 -6.34 8.24 -2.57
CA LEU A 34 -6.96 9.39 -1.90
C LEU A 34 -6.29 9.73 -0.56
N ALA A 35 -5.93 8.72 0.23
CA ALA A 35 -5.41 8.90 1.58
C ALA A 35 -4.13 9.75 1.68
N PRO A 36 -3.16 9.73 0.74
CA PRO A 36 -1.99 10.61 0.81
C PRO A 36 -2.38 12.09 0.88
N THR A 37 -3.34 12.50 0.06
CA THR A 37 -3.83 13.89 0.03
C THR A 37 -4.73 14.18 1.23
N LEU A 38 -5.61 13.25 1.60
CA LEU A 38 -6.54 13.43 2.72
C LEU A 38 -5.82 13.48 4.07
N LEU A 39 -4.70 12.77 4.22
CA LEU A 39 -3.92 12.71 5.45
C LEU A 39 -2.77 13.74 5.48
N HIS A 40 -2.60 14.51 4.40
CA HIS A 40 -1.70 15.66 4.38
C HIS A 40 -2.13 16.65 5.46
N ASP A 41 -1.19 17.17 6.25
CA ASP A 41 -1.40 18.04 7.43
C ASP A 41 -2.18 17.42 8.61
N ILE A 42 -2.74 16.22 8.48
CA ILE A 42 -3.37 15.49 9.60
C ILE A 42 -2.33 14.62 10.32
N LEU A 43 -1.50 13.92 9.55
CA LEU A 43 -0.43 13.09 10.10
C LEU A 43 0.83 13.93 10.33
N PRO A 44 1.58 13.68 11.42
CA PRO A 44 2.90 14.28 11.56
C PRO A 44 3.79 13.87 10.39
N GLU A 45 4.59 14.81 9.90
CA GLU A 45 5.34 14.71 8.64
C GLU A 45 6.10 13.39 8.48
N ARG A 46 6.77 12.91 9.55
CA ARG A 46 7.53 11.65 9.50
C ARG A 46 6.68 10.42 9.14
N TYR A 47 5.43 10.37 9.62
CA TYR A 47 4.52 9.26 9.35
C TYR A 47 3.91 9.40 7.97
N TRP A 48 3.53 10.63 7.61
CA TRP A 48 2.98 10.94 6.30
C TRP A 48 3.97 10.63 5.18
N LEU A 49 5.23 11.07 5.30
CA LEU A 49 6.28 10.77 4.33
C LEU A 49 6.55 9.28 4.20
N ASN A 50 6.53 8.54 5.31
CA ASN A 50 6.68 7.09 5.25
C ASN A 50 5.49 6.45 4.52
N PHE A 51 4.28 6.85 4.86
CA PHE A 51 3.06 6.39 4.20
C PHE A 51 3.07 6.66 2.70
N CYS A 52 3.48 7.86 2.27
CA CYS A 52 3.58 8.22 0.86
C CYS A 52 4.58 7.35 0.07
N LYS A 53 5.67 6.90 0.69
CA LYS A 53 6.62 5.97 0.04
C LYS A 53 5.98 4.61 -0.24
N LEU A 54 5.24 4.07 0.73
CA LEU A 54 4.48 2.84 0.55
C LEU A 54 3.48 3.00 -0.58
N VAL A 55 2.69 4.07 -0.54
CA VAL A 55 1.66 4.34 -1.54
C VAL A 55 2.27 4.45 -2.94
N ARG A 56 3.36 5.18 -3.09
CA ARG A 56 4.05 5.29 -4.38
C ARG A 56 4.58 3.95 -4.88
N GLY A 57 5.17 3.14 -3.99
CA GLY A 57 5.65 1.81 -4.34
C GLY A 57 4.52 0.91 -4.85
N ILE A 58 3.41 0.85 -4.11
CA ILE A 58 2.23 0.07 -4.50
C ILE A 58 1.65 0.59 -5.82
N GLN A 59 1.50 1.90 -6.01
CA GLN A 59 1.00 2.46 -7.27
C GLN A 59 1.81 2.05 -8.51
N ILE A 60 3.14 1.98 -8.40
CA ILE A 60 4.00 1.53 -9.51
C ILE A 60 3.81 0.02 -9.73
N MET A 61 3.74 -0.78 -8.66
CA MET A 61 3.47 -2.22 -8.75
C MET A 61 2.10 -2.55 -9.34
N SER A 62 1.11 -1.68 -9.14
CA SER A 62 -0.24 -1.83 -9.70
C SER A 62 -0.33 -1.53 -11.21
N GLN A 63 0.74 -1.06 -11.85
CA GLN A 63 0.71 -0.69 -13.28
C GLN A 63 0.69 -1.93 -14.17
N HIS A 64 -0.05 -1.85 -15.28
CA HIS A 64 -0.19 -2.95 -16.24
C HIS A 64 1.14 -3.31 -16.94
N ALA A 65 2.03 -2.34 -17.08
CA ALA A 65 3.38 -2.54 -17.61
C ALA A 65 4.36 -1.75 -16.74
N ILE A 66 5.37 -2.45 -16.21
CA ILE A 66 6.37 -1.88 -15.31
C ILE A 66 7.71 -1.91 -16.04
N ASN A 67 8.34 -0.76 -16.23
CA ASN A 67 9.69 -0.70 -16.77
C ASN A 67 10.70 -1.14 -15.70
N LYS A 68 11.84 -1.71 -16.12
CA LYS A 68 12.93 -2.11 -15.22
C LYS A 68 13.40 -0.94 -14.32
N GLN A 69 13.46 0.27 -14.87
CA GLN A 69 13.84 1.46 -14.10
C GLN A 69 12.81 1.82 -13.02
N ASP A 70 11.51 1.70 -13.34
CA ASP A 70 10.43 1.94 -12.37
C ASP A 70 10.41 0.87 -11.28
N PHE A 71 10.78 -0.37 -11.64
CA PHE A 71 10.97 -1.46 -10.68
C PHE A 71 12.14 -1.19 -9.73
N GLU A 72 13.33 -0.84 -10.25
CA GLU A 72 14.49 -0.50 -9.41
C GLU A 72 14.17 0.67 -8.46
N HIS A 73 13.44 1.68 -8.95
CA HIS A 73 12.97 2.78 -8.12
C HIS A 73 11.99 2.30 -7.04
N THR A 74 11.03 1.46 -7.41
CA THR A 74 10.04 0.88 -6.48
C THR A 74 10.73 0.07 -5.39
N TYR A 75 11.74 -0.73 -5.76
CA TYR A 75 12.55 -1.49 -4.83
C TYR A 75 13.22 -0.57 -3.80
N VAL A 76 13.90 0.49 -4.26
CA VAL A 76 14.52 1.48 -3.36
C VAL A 76 13.50 2.16 -2.46
N LEU A 77 12.32 2.50 -2.99
CA LEU A 77 11.23 3.11 -2.22
C LEU A 77 10.72 2.18 -1.11
N LEU A 78 10.43 0.92 -1.43
CA LEU A 78 9.90 -0.06 -0.48
C LEU A 78 10.95 -0.49 0.54
N CYS A 79 12.21 -0.65 0.16
CA CYS A 79 13.34 -0.83 1.09
C CYS A 79 13.44 0.33 2.09
N SER A 80 13.43 1.57 1.56
CA SER A 80 13.51 2.77 2.39
C SER A 80 12.29 2.94 3.29
N TRP A 81 11.10 2.58 2.80
CA TRP A 81 9.87 2.55 3.58
C TRP A 81 9.97 1.53 4.71
N GLY A 82 10.39 0.29 4.40
CA GLY A 82 10.48 -0.80 5.36
C GLY A 82 11.39 -0.42 6.52
N HIS A 83 12.63 0.01 6.22
CA HIS A 83 13.58 0.43 7.24
C HIS A 83 13.05 1.59 8.11
N LYS A 84 12.41 2.60 7.51
CA LYS A 84 11.79 3.70 8.27
C LYS A 84 10.59 3.23 9.08
N PHE A 85 9.83 2.26 8.59
CA PHE A 85 8.72 1.66 9.33
C PHE A 85 9.23 1.02 10.62
N GLU A 86 10.34 0.29 10.56
CA GLU A 86 10.94 -0.32 11.75
C GLU A 86 11.38 0.70 12.78
N LEU A 87 12.02 1.78 12.33
CA LEU A 87 12.50 2.83 13.21
C LEU A 87 11.37 3.66 13.83
N ILE A 88 10.34 3.98 13.04
CA ILE A 88 9.30 4.95 13.43
C ILE A 88 8.19 4.28 14.26
N TYR A 89 7.77 3.07 13.91
CA TYR A 89 6.57 2.45 14.49
C TYR A 89 6.91 1.56 15.67
N TYR A 90 7.78 0.58 15.47
CA TYR A 90 8.11 -0.40 16.52
C TYR A 90 9.51 -0.21 17.11
N GLN A 91 10.29 0.74 16.60
CA GLN A 91 11.60 1.17 17.13
C GLN A 91 12.62 0.03 17.26
N LEU A 92 12.60 -0.93 16.33
CA LEU A 92 13.45 -2.14 16.36
C LEU A 92 13.28 -2.97 17.65
N ARG A 93 12.16 -2.79 18.35
CA ARG A 93 11.86 -3.51 19.59
C ARG A 93 11.08 -4.78 19.29
N GLN A 94 11.70 -5.92 19.61
CA GLN A 94 11.10 -7.23 19.41
C GLN A 94 9.76 -7.40 20.17
N ASP A 95 9.66 -6.80 21.36
CA ASP A 95 8.43 -6.82 22.16
C ASP A 95 7.24 -6.13 21.47
N ARG A 96 7.45 -5.35 20.41
CA ARG A 96 6.40 -4.65 19.67
C ARG A 96 6.05 -5.30 18.32
N LEU A 97 6.73 -6.37 17.94
CA LEU A 97 6.48 -7.05 16.66
C LEU A 97 5.04 -7.57 16.55
N HIS A 98 4.41 -7.93 17.67
CA HIS A 98 3.03 -8.41 17.71
C HIS A 98 1.98 -7.36 17.30
N PHE A 99 2.34 -6.07 17.23
CA PHE A 99 1.47 -5.01 16.71
C PHE A 99 1.51 -4.88 15.19
N ILE A 100 2.46 -5.54 14.51
CA ILE A 100 2.64 -5.43 13.07
C ILE A 100 1.63 -6.34 12.37
N CYS A 101 0.80 -5.75 11.52
CA CYS A 101 -0.16 -6.52 10.73
C CYS A 101 0.57 -7.38 9.68
N LEU A 102 0.04 -8.57 9.39
CA LEU A 102 0.58 -9.50 8.38
C LEU A 102 0.78 -8.81 7.02
N CYS A 103 -0.11 -7.91 6.64
CA CYS A 103 -0.03 -7.13 5.41
C CYS A 103 1.27 -6.32 5.32
N VAL A 104 1.69 -5.72 6.44
CA VAL A 104 2.93 -4.94 6.52
C VAL A 104 4.14 -5.86 6.45
N HIS A 105 4.07 -7.00 7.12
CA HIS A 105 5.13 -8.01 7.07
C HIS A 105 5.33 -8.56 5.66
N GLN A 106 4.26 -8.75 4.89
CA GLN A 106 4.37 -9.20 3.51
C GLN A 106 5.08 -8.17 2.63
N VAL A 107 4.80 -6.88 2.79
CA VAL A 107 5.53 -5.81 2.07
C VAL A 107 7.00 -5.78 2.50
N LEU A 108 7.28 -6.06 3.77
CA LEU A 108 8.64 -6.25 4.27
C LEU A 108 9.28 -7.56 3.78
N HIS A 109 8.60 -8.49 3.12
CA HIS A 109 9.25 -9.62 2.44
C HIS A 109 9.51 -9.33 0.96
N LEU A 110 8.70 -8.46 0.34
CA LEU A 110 8.86 -8.06 -1.07
C LEU A 110 10.26 -7.48 -1.39
N HIS A 111 10.96 -6.91 -0.42
CA HIS A 111 12.31 -6.38 -0.61
C HIS A 111 13.44 -7.43 -0.66
N GLN A 112 13.16 -8.68 -0.28
CA GLN A 112 14.12 -9.79 -0.30
C GLN A 112 13.98 -10.68 -1.54
N GLU A 113 12.89 -10.53 -2.30
CA GLU A 113 12.54 -11.44 -3.38
C GLU A 113 12.85 -10.88 -4.78
N ASN A 114 13.02 -11.78 -5.74
CA ASN A 114 13.33 -11.42 -7.13
C ASN A 114 12.09 -10.89 -7.87
N PHE A 115 12.29 -10.14 -8.95
CA PHE A 115 11.24 -9.49 -9.77
C PHE A 115 9.99 -10.35 -10.04
N ASN A 116 10.17 -11.62 -10.40
CA ASN A 116 9.07 -12.53 -10.74
C ASN A 116 8.24 -12.96 -9.53
N GLU A 117 8.85 -13.14 -8.38
CA GLU A 117 8.16 -13.52 -7.14
C GLU A 117 7.41 -12.31 -6.55
N MET A 118 8.00 -11.11 -6.70
CA MET A 118 7.40 -9.84 -6.27
C MET A 118 6.06 -9.55 -6.97
N ILE A 119 5.94 -9.84 -8.28
CA ILE A 119 4.68 -9.71 -9.04
C ILE A 119 3.64 -10.73 -8.54
N MET A 120 4.05 -11.97 -8.29
CA MET A 120 3.15 -13.04 -7.83
C MET A 120 2.58 -12.76 -6.44
N ILE A 121 3.39 -12.22 -5.51
CA ILE A 121 2.92 -11.84 -4.18
C ILE A 121 1.99 -10.63 -4.23
N TYR A 122 2.27 -9.64 -5.08
CA TYR A 122 1.37 -8.50 -5.24
C TYR A 122 0.00 -8.91 -5.80
N ILE A 123 -0.01 -9.83 -6.77
CA ILE A 123 -1.25 -10.42 -7.29
C ILE A 123 -1.98 -11.18 -6.17
N ALA A 124 -1.27 -11.95 -5.33
CA ALA A 124 -1.87 -12.65 -4.20
C ALA A 124 -2.48 -11.70 -3.14
N LEU A 125 -1.82 -10.58 -2.86
CA LEU A 125 -2.31 -9.51 -1.97
C LEU A 125 -3.49 -8.72 -2.55
N SER A 126 -3.66 -8.73 -3.87
CA SER A 126 -4.78 -8.06 -4.56
C SER A 126 -6.02 -8.95 -4.70
N ILE A 127 -5.87 -10.27 -4.48
CA ILE A 127 -6.91 -11.29 -4.66
C ILE A 127 -7.43 -11.84 -3.32
N THR A 128 -6.73 -11.59 -2.21
CA THR A 128 -7.20 -11.90 -0.84
C THR A 128 -7.91 -10.71 -0.20
#